data_AF-A0A956W7R6-F1
#
_entry.id   AF-A0A956W7R6-F1
#
_cell.length_a   1.000
_cell.length_b   1.000
_cell.length_c   1.000
_cell.angle_alpha   90.00
_cell.angle_beta   90.00
_cell.angle_gamma   90.00
#
_symmetry.space_group_name_H-M   'P 1'
#
loop_
_entity.id
_entity.type
_entity.pdbx_description
1 polymer ?
#
loop_
_entity_poly.entity_id
_entity_poly.type
_entity_poly.pdbx_seq_one_letter_code
_entity_poly.pdbx_strand_id
1 'polypeptide(L)'
;GNPTATSTPSPGGPGGSATPTSTPTPTATATPTRTPTPKASPTPTKTPLPLPPSLAIVPGANLLAWPGADLPAGQALGGHGKVIQIVYSWNAATRQWEHYGPDLPGYVNNLQVLQSGNAYWFIASGSSTILID
;
A
#
# COMPACT_ATOMS: atom_id res chain seq x y z
N GLY A 1 -34.96 -32.35 -109.54
CA GLY A 1 -34.50 -31.09 -108.93
C GLY A 1 -34.69 -31.18 -107.42
N ASN A 2 -33.66 -30.78 -106.67
CA ASN A 2 -33.58 -30.17 -105.32
C ASN A 2 -34.91 -29.97 -104.49
N PRO A 3 -34.87 -29.77 -103.14
CA PRO A 3 -34.32 -30.60 -102.04
C PRO A 3 -35.14 -30.57 -100.70
N THR A 4 -34.55 -31.18 -99.65
CA THR A 4 -34.59 -30.88 -98.18
C THR A 4 -35.87 -31.08 -97.33
N ALA A 5 -35.74 -31.83 -96.23
CA ALA A 5 -36.25 -31.48 -94.88
C ALA A 5 -35.68 -32.39 -93.75
N THR A 6 -35.53 -31.77 -92.57
CA THR A 6 -35.02 -32.23 -91.25
C THR A 6 -36.09 -32.91 -90.39
N SER A 7 -35.74 -33.87 -89.49
CA SER A 7 -36.06 -33.93 -88.02
C SER A 7 -35.94 -35.34 -87.37
N THR A 8 -35.63 -35.35 -86.07
CA THR A 8 -35.27 -36.48 -85.16
C THR A 8 -36.47 -37.03 -84.36
N PRO A 9 -36.53 -38.33 -83.98
CA PRO A 9 -36.52 -38.79 -82.55
C PRO A 9 -35.80 -40.17 -82.33
N SER A 10 -35.07 -40.46 -81.22
CA SER A 10 -35.42 -40.91 -79.84
C SER A 10 -35.99 -42.36 -79.70
N PRO A 11 -35.86 -43.07 -78.55
CA PRO A 11 -34.65 -43.75 -78.03
C PRO A 11 -34.87 -45.25 -77.70
N GLY A 12 -33.78 -46.02 -77.60
CA GLY A 12 -33.77 -47.48 -77.33
C GLY A 12 -33.86 -47.87 -75.85
N GLY A 13 -34.64 -48.92 -75.56
CA GLY A 13 -34.91 -49.49 -74.24
C GLY A 13 -34.05 -50.71 -73.86
N PRO A 14 -34.06 -51.11 -72.58
CA PRO A 14 -32.86 -51.47 -71.83
C PRO A 14 -32.85 -52.87 -71.20
N GLY A 15 -31.66 -53.32 -70.79
CA GLY A 15 -31.43 -54.49 -69.92
C GLY A 15 -30.45 -54.17 -68.78
N GLY A 16 -30.64 -54.87 -67.65
CA GLY A 16 -29.66 -55.05 -66.56
C GLY A 16 -29.68 -54.00 -65.43
N SER A 17 -29.79 -54.45 -64.17
CA SER A 17 -29.30 -53.65 -63.03
C SER A 17 -29.04 -54.53 -61.80
N ALA A 18 -27.79 -54.50 -61.31
CA ALA A 18 -27.31 -55.13 -60.09
C ALA A 18 -27.34 -54.13 -58.92
N THR A 19 -27.63 -54.62 -57.71
CA THR A 19 -27.82 -53.82 -56.49
C THR A 19 -26.47 -53.36 -55.88
N PRO A 20 -26.31 -52.06 -55.53
CA PRO A 20 -25.10 -51.58 -54.86
C PRO A 20 -25.14 -51.79 -53.33
N THR A 21 -23.98 -52.10 -52.73
CA THR A 21 -23.75 -52.25 -51.28
C THR A 21 -23.44 -50.91 -50.62
N SER A 22 -24.10 -50.57 -49.50
CA SER A 22 -23.88 -49.33 -48.75
C SER A 22 -22.64 -49.36 -47.85
N THR A 23 -21.82 -48.31 -47.92
CA THR A 23 -20.61 -48.07 -47.12
C THR A 23 -20.94 -47.59 -45.69
N PRO A 24 -20.26 -48.07 -44.62
CA PRO A 24 -20.50 -47.57 -43.27
C PRO A 24 -19.94 -46.15 -43.05
N THR A 25 -20.69 -45.33 -42.30
CA THR A 25 -20.39 -43.94 -41.94
C THR A 25 -19.32 -43.86 -40.84
N PRO A 26 -18.31 -42.97 -40.91
CA PRO A 26 -17.31 -42.82 -39.86
C PRO A 26 -17.91 -42.20 -38.59
N THR A 27 -17.54 -42.76 -37.43
CA THR A 27 -17.95 -42.29 -36.09
C THR A 27 -17.20 -41.01 -35.70
N ALA A 28 -17.92 -40.00 -35.22
CA ALA A 28 -17.33 -38.74 -34.79
C ALA A 28 -16.50 -38.88 -33.50
N THR A 29 -15.30 -38.29 -33.52
CA THR A 29 -14.36 -38.27 -32.39
C THR A 29 -14.79 -37.26 -31.32
N ALA A 30 -14.84 -37.68 -30.05
CA ALA A 30 -15.21 -36.82 -28.93
C ALA A 30 -14.21 -35.67 -28.71
N THR A 31 -14.73 -34.48 -28.42
CA THR A 31 -13.93 -33.26 -28.15
C THR A 31 -13.41 -33.26 -26.70
N PRO A 32 -12.12 -32.96 -26.46
CA PRO A 32 -11.57 -32.94 -25.10
C PRO A 32 -12.16 -31.80 -24.26
N THR A 33 -12.47 -32.09 -23.00
CA THR A 33 -12.99 -31.12 -22.03
C THR A 33 -11.85 -30.27 -21.47
N ARG A 34 -12.00 -28.94 -21.46
CA ARG A 34 -10.98 -28.01 -20.94
C ARG A 34 -10.92 -28.06 -19.40
N THR A 35 -9.71 -28.14 -18.85
CA THR A 35 -9.43 -28.09 -17.41
C THR A 35 -9.75 -26.69 -16.84
N PRO A 36 -10.43 -26.58 -15.68
CA PRO A 36 -10.71 -25.28 -15.07
C PRO A 36 -9.42 -24.61 -14.57
N THR A 37 -9.33 -23.30 -14.78
CA THR A 37 -8.20 -22.47 -14.34
C THR A 37 -8.23 -22.28 -12.82
N PRO A 38 -7.10 -22.43 -12.09
CA PRO A 38 -7.07 -22.20 -10.65
C PRO A 38 -7.43 -20.75 -10.29
N LYS A 39 -8.28 -20.58 -9.29
CA LYS A 39 -8.71 -19.28 -8.76
C LYS A 39 -7.54 -18.63 -8.02
N ALA A 40 -7.24 -17.37 -8.35
CA ALA A 40 -6.19 -16.60 -7.69
C ALA A 40 -6.45 -16.50 -6.18
N SER A 41 -5.40 -16.74 -5.38
CA SER A 41 -5.42 -16.58 -3.92
C SER A 41 -5.54 -15.11 -3.53
N PRO A 42 -6.33 -14.73 -2.50
CA PRO A 42 -6.41 -13.34 -2.05
C PRO A 42 -5.04 -12.85 -1.58
N THR A 43 -4.66 -11.66 -2.04
CA THR A 43 -3.42 -10.98 -1.59
C THR A 43 -3.58 -10.59 -0.12
N PRO A 44 -2.58 -10.84 0.75
CA PRO A 44 -2.65 -10.42 2.15
C PRO A 44 -2.80 -8.90 2.24
N THR A 45 -3.82 -8.45 2.98
CA THR A 45 -4.01 -7.04 3.31
C THR A 45 -2.90 -6.60 4.26
N LYS A 46 -2.10 -5.61 3.87
CA LYS A 46 -1.10 -5.01 4.76
C LYS A 46 -1.82 -4.37 5.96
N THR A 47 -1.45 -4.77 7.17
CA THR A 47 -1.89 -4.10 8.40
C THR A 47 -1.37 -2.66 8.39
N PRO A 48 -2.21 -1.64 8.70
CA PRO A 48 -1.73 -0.27 8.85
C PRO A 48 -0.66 -0.19 9.95
N LEU A 49 0.45 0.48 9.65
CA LEU A 49 1.48 0.76 10.65
C LEU A 49 0.92 1.74 11.70
N PRO A 50 1.19 1.57 13.00
CA PRO A 50 0.85 2.58 14.01
C PRO A 50 1.47 3.93 13.62
N LEU A 51 0.70 5.00 13.73
CA LEU A 51 1.23 6.35 13.49
C LEU A 51 2.21 6.70 14.61
N PRO A 52 3.38 7.32 14.32
CA PRO A 52 4.29 7.77 15.36
C PRO A 52 3.58 8.74 16.32
N PRO A 53 3.92 8.71 17.63
CA PRO A 53 3.39 9.69 18.57
C PRO A 53 3.79 11.10 18.18
N SER A 54 2.94 12.08 18.53
CA SER A 54 3.23 13.49 18.32
C SER A 54 2.82 14.33 19.52
N LEU A 55 3.56 15.41 19.76
CA LEU A 55 3.27 16.39 20.81
C LEU A 55 2.91 17.72 20.17
N ALA A 56 1.68 18.18 20.41
CA ALA A 56 1.25 19.52 20.04
C ALA A 56 1.75 20.53 21.08
N ILE A 57 2.44 21.56 20.60
CA ILE A 57 2.94 22.69 21.39
C ILE A 57 2.12 23.91 21.01
N VAL A 58 1.59 24.62 22.01
CA VAL A 58 0.96 25.92 21.84
C VAL A 58 1.83 27.05 22.42
N PRO A 59 1.61 28.32 22.05
CA PRO A 59 2.35 29.42 22.66
C PRO A 59 2.13 29.47 24.18
N GLY A 60 3.19 29.77 24.91
CA GLY A 60 3.20 29.78 26.37
C GLY A 60 3.80 28.51 26.98
N ALA A 61 3.37 28.19 28.19
CA ALA A 61 3.85 27.05 28.95
C ALA A 61 2.97 25.82 28.72
N ASN A 62 3.57 24.71 28.32
CA ASN A 62 2.90 23.43 28.10
C ASN A 62 3.51 22.39 29.05
N LEU A 63 2.69 21.75 29.89
CA LEU A 63 3.13 20.61 30.70
C LEU A 63 2.76 19.32 29.97
N LEU A 64 3.76 18.63 29.43
CA LEU A 64 3.57 17.46 28.59
C LEU A 64 4.50 16.34 29.04
N ALA A 65 4.00 15.10 29.06
CA ALA A 65 4.82 13.92 29.24
C ALA A 65 5.48 13.54 27.91
N TRP A 66 6.74 13.10 27.94
CA TRP A 66 7.43 12.61 26.75
C TRP A 66 6.94 11.20 26.38
N PRO A 67 6.27 11.00 25.23
CA PRO A 67 5.66 9.71 24.89
C PRO A 67 6.63 8.77 24.16
N GLY A 68 7.82 9.24 23.77
CA GLY A 68 8.82 8.47 23.04
C GLY A 68 9.78 7.69 23.93
N ALA A 69 10.73 7.00 23.30
CA ALA A 69 11.91 6.49 23.97
C ALA A 69 12.81 7.63 24.45
N ASP A 70 13.76 7.32 25.33
CA ASP A 70 14.75 8.27 25.81
C ASP A 70 15.54 8.88 24.64
N LEU A 71 15.49 10.20 24.50
CA LEU A 71 16.09 10.91 23.37
C LEU A 71 16.89 12.13 23.84
N PRO A 72 18.09 12.40 23.30
CA PRO A 72 18.81 13.62 23.61
C PRO A 72 17.96 14.86 23.33
N ALA A 73 17.91 15.82 24.26
CA ALA A 73 17.02 16.97 24.17
C ALA A 73 17.27 17.80 22.88
N GLY A 74 18.53 17.93 22.47
CA GLY A 74 18.87 18.61 21.22
C GLY A 74 18.47 17.87 19.95
N GLN A 75 18.37 16.53 20.00
CA GLN A 75 17.84 15.74 18.90
C GLN A 75 16.30 15.84 18.85
N ALA A 76 15.64 15.70 20.01
CA ALA A 76 14.19 15.79 20.14
C ALA A 76 13.62 17.13 19.67
N LEU A 77 14.34 18.22 19.96
CA LEU A 77 13.92 19.59 19.65
C LEU A 77 14.61 20.13 18.39
N GLY A 78 15.35 19.28 17.68
CA GLY A 78 16.01 19.63 16.43
C GLY A 78 14.99 20.18 15.44
N GLY A 79 15.22 21.41 14.95
CA GLY A 79 14.30 22.10 14.04
C GLY A 79 13.16 22.90 14.70
N HIS A 80 12.95 22.76 16.02
CA HIS A 80 11.91 23.48 16.75
C HIS A 80 12.41 24.71 17.53
N GLY A 81 13.71 25.01 17.53
CA GLY A 81 14.30 26.04 18.40
C GLY A 81 13.83 27.49 18.16
N LYS A 82 13.20 27.78 17.02
CA LYS A 82 12.55 29.08 16.78
C LYS A 82 11.19 29.21 17.49
N VAL A 83 10.58 28.07 17.84
CA VAL A 83 9.28 28.00 18.51
C VAL A 83 9.45 27.66 19.98
N ILE A 84 10.25 26.64 20.29
CA ILE A 84 10.50 26.18 21.67
C ILE A 84 11.76 26.87 22.17
N GLN A 85 11.57 27.74 23.17
CA GLN A 85 12.64 28.56 23.72
C GLN A 85 13.45 27.81 24.77
N ILE A 86 12.75 27.09 25.64
CA ILE A 86 13.36 26.34 26.73
C ILE A 86 12.42 25.24 27.20
N VAL A 87 13.01 24.13 27.64
CA VAL A 87 12.32 22.99 28.26
C VAL A 87 12.87 22.80 29.66
N TYR A 88 11.99 22.60 30.64
CA TYR A 88 12.38 22.33 32.02
C TYR A 88 11.90 20.95 32.49
N SER A 89 12.67 20.33 33.37
CA SER A 89 12.33 19.11 34.10
C SER A 89 12.70 19.27 35.57
N TRP A 90 11.90 18.69 36.47
CA TRP A 90 12.28 18.59 37.88
C TRP A 90 13.07 17.31 38.11
N ASN A 91 14.34 17.43 38.53
CA ASN A 91 15.13 16.30 38.97
C ASN A 91 14.95 16.07 40.48
N ALA A 92 14.20 15.03 40.84
CA ALA A 92 13.92 14.70 42.24
C ALA A 92 15.15 14.21 43.03
N ALA A 93 16.15 13.64 42.36
CA ALA A 93 17.36 13.13 43.02
C ALA A 93 18.26 14.27 43.50
N THR A 94 18.45 15.29 42.66
CA THR A 94 19.26 16.48 42.98
C THR A 94 18.44 17.62 43.58
N ARG A 95 17.11 17.53 43.53
CA ARG A 95 16.15 18.58 43.93
C ARG A 95 16.41 19.91 43.20
N GLN A 96 16.68 19.81 41.91
CA GLN A 96 16.95 20.97 41.06
C GLN A 96 16.07 20.93 39.82
N TRP A 97 15.82 22.12 39.26
CA TRP A 97 15.32 22.23 37.90
C TRP A 97 16.47 22.04 36.90
N GLU A 98 16.25 21.16 35.94
CA GLU A 98 17.10 21.00 34.77
C GLU A 98 16.43 21.66 33.57
N HIS A 99 17.22 22.14 32.63
CA HIS A 99 16.73 22.83 31.45
C HIS A 99 17.57 22.61 30.21
N TYR A 100 16.90 22.73 29.06
CA TYR A 100 17.51 22.74 27.75
C TYR A 100 16.88 23.85 26.91
N GLY A 101 17.69 24.77 26.40
CA GLY A 101 17.32 25.74 25.38
C GLY A 101 18.17 25.54 24.12
N PRO A 102 17.57 25.40 22.92
CA PRO A 102 18.32 25.17 21.68
C PRO A 102 19.18 26.37 21.24
N ASP A 103 18.78 27.59 21.64
CA ASP A 103 19.54 28.82 21.37
C ASP A 103 20.48 29.21 22.55
N LEU A 104 20.54 28.39 23.61
CA LEU A 104 21.44 28.61 24.74
C LEU A 104 22.81 27.97 24.48
N PRO A 105 23.91 28.56 24.99
CA PRO A 105 25.21 27.90 24.97
C PRO A 105 25.14 26.55 25.69
N GLY A 106 25.79 25.53 25.12
CA GLY A 106 25.69 24.16 25.61
C GLY A 106 26.10 23.97 27.08
N TYR A 107 27.01 24.80 27.61
CA TYR A 107 27.42 24.75 29.02
C TYR A 107 26.34 25.22 30.01
N VAL A 108 25.31 25.91 29.52
CA VAL A 108 24.16 26.34 30.34
C VAL A 108 23.11 25.23 30.41
N ASN A 109 23.01 24.40 29.35
CA ASN A 109 22.06 23.29 29.29
C ASN A 109 22.49 22.14 30.21
N ASN A 110 21.62 21.78 31.16
CA ASN A 110 21.83 20.65 32.07
C ASN A 110 20.77 19.54 31.94
N LEU A 111 19.70 19.75 31.18
CA LEU A 111 18.79 18.69 30.74
C LEU A 111 19.32 18.05 29.45
N GLN A 112 19.91 16.86 29.56
CA GLN A 112 20.56 16.21 28.42
C GLN A 112 19.61 15.32 27.61
N VAL A 113 18.66 14.66 28.28
CA VAL A 113 17.80 13.62 27.70
C VAL A 113 16.35 13.86 28.11
N LEU A 114 15.44 13.79 27.13
CA LEU A 114 14.01 13.64 27.37
C LEU A 114 13.71 12.17 27.58
N GLN A 115 13.56 11.79 28.84
CA GLN A 115 13.21 10.45 29.28
C GLN A 115 11.75 10.12 29.04
N SER A 116 11.49 8.88 28.61
CA SER A 116 10.15 8.34 28.40
C SER A 116 9.28 8.46 29.65
N GLY A 117 8.05 8.92 29.46
CA GLY A 117 7.04 9.05 30.52
C GLY A 117 7.28 10.21 31.50
N ASN A 118 8.44 10.87 31.47
CA ASN A 118 8.71 12.00 32.35
C ASN A 118 7.99 13.27 31.85
N ALA A 119 7.62 14.16 32.78
CA ALA A 119 6.90 15.39 32.49
C ALA A 119 7.85 16.58 32.33
N TYR A 120 7.62 17.38 31.30
CA TYR A 120 8.43 18.54 30.96
C TYR A 120 7.56 19.78 30.77
N TRP A 121 8.09 20.92 31.17
CA TRP A 121 7.54 22.23 30.83
C TRP A 121 8.19 22.75 29.56
N PHE A 122 7.44 22.78 28.46
CA PHE A 122 7.86 23.38 27.20
C PHE A 122 7.40 24.84 27.15
N ILE A 123 8.35 25.78 27.10
CA ILE A 123 8.07 27.21 26.94
C ILE A 123 8.24 27.54 25.46
N ALA A 124 7.16 27.95 24.81
CA ALA A 124 7.13 28.22 23.39
C ALA A 124 6.62 29.63 23.04
N SER A 125 7.21 30.26 22.03
CA SER A 125 6.71 31.53 21.45
C SER A 125 5.68 31.34 20.34
N GLY A 126 5.47 30.10 19.89
CA GLY A 126 4.58 29.78 18.76
C GLY A 126 3.99 28.38 18.89
N SER A 127 3.19 27.99 17.90
CA SER A 127 2.68 26.61 17.81
C SER A 127 3.63 25.74 17.00
N SER A 128 3.77 24.46 17.38
CA SER A 128 4.51 23.46 16.62
C SER A 128 4.02 22.06 16.96
N THR A 129 4.40 21.07 16.15
CA THR A 129 4.16 19.66 16.44
C THR A 129 5.49 18.93 16.40
N ILE A 130 5.87 18.31 17.51
CA ILE A 130 7.06 17.44 17.58
C ILE A 130 6.59 16.04 17.16
N LEU A 131 7.18 15.51 16.09
CA LEU A 131 7.01 14.11 15.71
C LEU A 131 8.05 13.28 16.47
N ILE A 132 7.63 12.13 16.97
CA ILE A 132 8.45 11.28 17.83
C ILE A 132 8.54 9.91 17.14
N ASP A 133 9.76 9.58 16.70
CA ASP A 133 10.10 8.32 16.02
C ASP A 133 10.37 7.17 17.00
#